data_AF-A0A7W9YJ61-F1
#
_entry.id   AF-A0A7W9YJ61-F1
#
_cell.length_a   1.000
_cell.length_b   1.000
_cell.length_c   1.000
_cell.angle_alpha   90.00
_cell.angle_beta   90.00
_cell.angle_gamma   90.00
#
_symmetry.space_group_name_H-M   'P 1'
#
loop_
_entity.id
_entity.type
_entity.pdbx_description
1 polymer ?
#
loop_
_entity_poly.entity_id
_entity_poly.type
_entity_poly.pdbx_seq_one_letter_code
_entity_poly.pdbx_strand_id
1 'polypeptide(L)'
;MSDDNTSNAKSSGAEIWIGAVGMLLAVLAFFGITNFEELARMVDGGIADKEACEMWSDADSELTRSAVGPGGSIRSGTYGEDIDLAAEKFDEAAEHADDDELSRILSGSADAYRAWANAMRSGEYSKRVNRIIIAANDSRSEIISICNPLLAGEEER
;
A
#
# COMPACT_ATOMS: atom_id res chain seq x y z
N MET A 1 -29.61 -61.92 16.36
CA MET A 1 -30.27 -61.23 17.48
C MET A 1 -29.17 -60.66 18.34
N SER A 2 -29.20 -59.34 18.48
CA SER A 2 -28.30 -58.45 19.23
C SER A 2 -26.95 -58.07 18.60
N ASP A 3 -26.96 -56.83 18.13
CA ASP A 3 -25.86 -55.92 17.82
C ASP A 3 -24.94 -55.69 19.03
N ASP A 4 -23.69 -55.30 18.78
CA ASP A 4 -23.17 -54.08 19.43
C ASP A 4 -22.02 -53.43 18.66
N ASN A 5 -22.15 -52.12 18.61
CA ASN A 5 -21.44 -51.11 17.85
C ASN A 5 -20.35 -50.52 18.75
N THR A 6 -19.13 -50.37 18.26
CA THR A 6 -18.18 -49.41 18.86
C THR A 6 -17.25 -48.87 17.78
N SER A 7 -17.83 -47.98 16.97
CA SER A 7 -17.08 -46.87 16.38
C SER A 7 -16.68 -45.91 17.51
N ASN A 8 -15.43 -45.45 17.54
CA ASN A 8 -14.95 -44.16 18.09
C ASN A 8 -13.41 -44.19 18.17
N ALA A 9 -12.64 -43.20 17.77
CA ALA A 9 -12.84 -42.05 16.90
C ALA A 9 -11.40 -41.60 16.55
N LYS A 10 -11.15 -41.35 15.27
CA LYS A 10 -9.88 -40.83 14.75
C LYS A 10 -9.78 -39.36 15.13
N SER A 11 -9.11 -39.04 16.24
CA SER A 11 -8.77 -37.66 16.62
C SER A 11 -7.92 -37.06 15.50
N SER A 12 -8.50 -36.06 14.84
CA SER A 12 -7.96 -35.36 13.68
C SER A 12 -7.43 -34.01 14.17
N GLY A 13 -6.26 -33.59 13.67
CA GLY A 13 -5.45 -32.45 14.13
C GLY A 13 -6.06 -31.03 13.99
N ALA A 14 -7.38 -30.88 14.10
CA ALA A 14 -8.06 -29.60 14.19
C ALA A 14 -8.14 -29.05 15.64
N GLU A 15 -7.88 -29.87 16.66
CA GLU A 15 -8.06 -29.50 18.07
C GLU A 15 -6.91 -28.65 18.66
N ILE A 16 -5.74 -28.60 18.00
CA ILE A 16 -4.56 -27.89 18.53
C ILE A 16 -4.60 -26.38 18.23
N TRP A 17 -5.23 -25.97 17.13
CA TRP A 17 -5.28 -24.57 16.71
C TRP A 17 -6.24 -23.71 17.54
N ILE A 18 -7.32 -24.29 18.08
CA ILE A 18 -8.30 -23.57 18.92
C ILE A 18 -7.68 -23.18 20.27
N GLY A 19 -6.76 -24.00 20.80
CA GLY A 19 -6.11 -23.75 22.09
C GLY A 19 -5.16 -22.55 22.09
N ALA A 20 -4.38 -22.36 21.02
CA ALA A 20 -3.44 -21.25 20.91
C ALA A 20 -4.15 -19.90 20.74
N VAL A 21 -5.20 -19.86 19.91
CA VAL A 21 -6.06 -18.68 19.73
C VAL A 21 -6.79 -18.37 21.04
N GLY A 22 -7.34 -19.38 21.71
CA GLY A 22 -8.01 -19.19 23.00
C GLY A 22 -7.09 -18.63 24.09
N MET A 23 -5.82 -19.05 24.13
CA MET A 23 -4.83 -18.55 25.09
C MET A 23 -4.41 -17.10 24.78
N LEU A 24 -4.22 -16.77 23.50
CA LEU A 24 -3.92 -15.41 23.07
C LEU A 24 -5.09 -14.46 23.40
N LEU A 25 -6.33 -14.87 23.12
CA LEU A 25 -7.54 -14.12 23.48
C LEU A 25 -7.67 -13.91 25.01
N ALA A 26 -7.31 -14.92 25.81
CA ALA A 26 -7.32 -14.81 27.27
C ALA A 26 -6.23 -13.86 27.80
N VAL A 27 -5.04 -13.84 27.19
CA VAL A 27 -3.99 -12.87 27.51
C VAL A 27 -4.43 -11.45 27.15
N LEU A 28 -4.99 -11.24 25.95
CA LEU A 28 -5.50 -9.94 25.52
C LEU A 28 -6.62 -9.41 26.45
N ALA A 29 -7.55 -10.29 26.86
CA ALA A 29 -8.59 -9.95 27.82
C ALA A 29 -8.04 -9.61 29.21
N PHE A 30 -6.98 -10.30 29.66
CA PHE A 30 -6.31 -10.00 30.94
C PHE A 30 -5.66 -8.60 30.96
N PHE A 31 -5.20 -8.12 29.80
CA PHE A 31 -4.66 -6.76 29.64
C PHE A 31 -5.73 -5.69 29.35
N GLY A 32 -7.01 -6.03 29.41
CA GLY A 32 -8.12 -5.07 29.23
C GLY A 32 -8.41 -4.71 27.76
N ILE A 33 -7.86 -5.47 26.81
CA ILE A 33 -8.12 -5.30 25.38
C ILE A 33 -9.43 -6.05 25.06
N THR A 34 -10.57 -5.35 25.15
CA THR A 34 -11.91 -5.94 24.90
C THR A 34 -12.48 -5.62 23.52
N ASN A 35 -11.85 -4.71 22.76
CA ASN A 35 -12.32 -4.31 21.43
C ASN A 35 -11.57 -5.08 20.33
N PHE A 36 -12.00 -6.31 20.07
CA PHE A 36 -11.44 -7.14 19.00
C PHE A 36 -11.65 -6.54 17.61
N GLU A 37 -12.71 -5.75 17.39
CA GLU A 37 -12.90 -4.98 16.16
C GLU A 37 -11.82 -3.90 15.98
N GLU A 38 -11.32 -3.32 17.07
CA GLU A 38 -10.28 -2.29 17.02
C GLU A 38 -8.90 -2.91 16.75
N LEU A 39 -8.65 -4.12 17.27
CA LEU A 39 -7.46 -4.90 16.91
C LEU A 39 -7.51 -5.44 15.49
N ALA A 40 -8.65 -5.97 15.06
CA ALA A 40 -8.84 -6.43 13.69
C ALA A 40 -8.69 -5.26 12.72
N ARG A 41 -9.27 -4.10 13.03
CA ARG A 41 -9.09 -2.87 12.24
C ARG A 41 -7.65 -2.36 12.25
N MET A 42 -6.92 -2.47 13.37
CA MET A 42 -5.48 -2.11 13.39
C MET A 42 -4.62 -3.07 12.56
N VAL A 43 -4.96 -4.36 12.55
CA VAL A 43 -4.23 -5.37 11.76
C VAL A 43 -4.60 -5.27 10.28
N ASP A 44 -5.89 -5.18 9.96
CA ASP A 44 -6.41 -5.07 8.59
C ASP A 44 -6.07 -3.70 7.98
N GLY A 45 -6.18 -2.61 8.74
CA GLY A 45 -5.76 -1.27 8.29
C GLY A 45 -4.26 -1.18 8.03
N GLY A 46 -3.43 -1.81 8.87
CA GLY A 46 -2.00 -1.91 8.62
C GLY A 46 -1.65 -2.75 7.38
N ILE A 47 -2.50 -3.69 6.98
CA ILE A 47 -2.36 -4.44 5.72
C ILE A 47 -2.80 -3.57 4.54
N ALA A 48 -3.93 -2.89 4.64
CA ALA A 48 -4.46 -2.00 3.61
C ALA A 48 -3.49 -0.84 3.29
N ASP A 49 -2.94 -0.19 4.32
CA ASP A 49 -1.93 0.87 4.16
C ASP A 49 -0.63 0.35 3.55
N LYS A 50 -0.24 -0.88 3.88
CA LYS A 50 0.92 -1.54 3.26
C LYS A 50 0.67 -1.80 1.78
N GLU A 51 -0.49 -2.37 1.44
CA GLU A 51 -0.89 -2.64 0.05
C GLU A 51 -0.97 -1.33 -0.77
N ALA A 52 -1.54 -0.27 -0.20
CA ALA A 52 -1.53 1.07 -0.81
C ALA A 52 -0.10 1.56 -1.08
N CYS A 53 0.82 1.40 -0.12
CA CYS A 53 2.22 1.74 -0.30
C CYS A 53 2.95 0.87 -1.33
N GLU A 54 2.62 -0.41 -1.47
CA GLU A 54 3.13 -1.30 -2.51
C GLU A 54 2.66 -0.84 -3.90
N MET A 55 1.37 -0.55 -4.06
CA MET A 55 0.78 -0.03 -5.30
C MET A 55 1.44 1.28 -5.73
N TRP A 56 1.60 2.21 -4.79
CA TRP A 56 2.30 3.47 -5.03
C TRP A 56 3.77 3.24 -5.44
N SER A 57 4.50 2.38 -4.71
CA SER A 57 5.92 2.10 -4.96
C SER A 57 6.14 1.47 -6.34
N ASP A 58 5.27 0.54 -6.73
CA ASP A 58 5.33 -0.10 -8.05
C ASP A 58 5.07 0.91 -9.18
N ALA A 59 4.09 1.79 -9.01
CA ALA A 59 3.81 2.86 -9.95
C ALA A 59 4.97 3.87 -10.08
N ASP A 60 5.58 4.29 -8.97
CA ASP A 60 6.75 5.19 -8.98
C ASP A 60 7.98 4.54 -9.62
N SER A 61 8.18 3.24 -9.37
CA SER A 61 9.25 2.44 -9.98
C SER A 61 9.05 2.28 -11.49
N GLU A 62 7.82 2.03 -11.95
CA GLU A 62 7.49 1.96 -13.36
C GLU A 62 7.70 3.31 -14.07
N LEU A 63 7.27 4.41 -13.46
CA LEU A 63 7.50 5.76 -13.97
C LEU A 63 8.98 6.11 -14.03
N THR A 64 9.75 5.77 -13.00
CA THR A 64 11.20 6.01 -12.98
C THR A 64 11.90 5.20 -14.08
N ARG A 65 11.43 3.97 -14.34
CA ARG A 65 11.96 3.11 -15.41
C ARG A 65 11.59 3.63 -16.80
N SER A 66 10.38 4.16 -16.99
CA SER A 66 9.94 4.75 -18.26
C SER A 66 10.64 6.09 -18.55
N ALA A 67 10.99 6.85 -17.51
CA ALA A 67 11.76 8.08 -17.59
C ALA A 67 13.15 7.88 -18.21
N VAL A 68 13.76 6.70 -18.01
CA VAL A 68 15.14 6.41 -18.45
C VAL A 68 15.11 5.50 -19.69
N GLY A 69 15.22 6.10 -20.88
CA GLY A 69 15.37 5.36 -22.13
C GLY A 69 16.74 4.65 -22.23
N PRO A 70 16.92 3.74 -23.21
CA PRO A 70 18.21 3.12 -23.50
C PRO A 70 19.30 4.21 -23.69
N GLY A 71 20.36 4.17 -22.88
CA GLY A 71 21.44 5.16 -22.91
C GLY A 71 21.22 6.42 -22.08
N GLY A 72 20.23 6.47 -21.19
CA GLY A 72 20.05 7.56 -20.22
C GLY A 72 19.34 8.81 -20.75
N SER A 73 18.63 8.69 -21.88
CA SER A 73 17.85 9.79 -22.45
C SER A 73 16.38 9.74 -21.99
N ILE A 74 15.83 10.90 -21.61
CA ILE A 74 14.40 11.01 -21.27
C ILE A 74 13.57 10.86 -22.54
N ARG A 75 12.64 9.89 -22.56
CA ARG A 75 11.75 9.63 -23.70
C ARG A 75 10.66 10.72 -23.80
N SER A 76 11.00 11.90 -24.32
CA SER A 76 10.13 13.08 -24.28
C SER A 76 8.77 12.96 -25.00
N GLY A 77 8.52 11.89 -25.77
CA GLY A 77 7.29 11.71 -26.54
C GLY A 77 6.14 11.06 -25.76
N THR A 78 6.45 10.07 -24.89
CA THR A 78 5.46 9.32 -24.10
C THR A 78 5.48 9.69 -22.63
N TYR A 79 6.50 10.43 -22.18
CA TYR A 79 6.72 10.66 -20.76
C TYR A 79 5.56 11.38 -20.06
N GLY A 80 4.81 12.24 -20.76
CA GLY A 80 3.59 12.85 -20.20
C GLY A 80 2.46 11.84 -19.97
N GLU A 81 2.33 10.82 -20.84
CA GLU A 81 1.36 9.73 -20.71
C GLU A 81 1.78 8.78 -19.59
N ASP A 82 3.08 8.51 -19.48
CA ASP A 82 3.65 7.68 -18.40
C ASP A 82 3.40 8.33 -17.01
N ILE A 83 3.53 9.66 -16.91
CA ILE A 83 3.23 10.42 -15.67
C ILE A 83 1.73 10.37 -15.35
N ASP A 84 0.84 10.47 -16.34
CA ASP A 84 -0.62 10.34 -16.10
C ASP A 84 -0.99 8.96 -15.57
N LEU A 85 -0.43 7.91 -16.16
CA LEU A 85 -0.69 6.54 -15.72
C LEU A 85 -0.22 6.30 -14.28
N ALA A 86 0.93 6.86 -13.92
CA ALA A 86 1.41 6.82 -12.53
C ALA A 86 0.46 7.56 -11.58
N ALA A 87 -0.07 8.72 -12.00
CA ALA A 87 -1.02 9.47 -11.20
C ALA A 87 -2.36 8.75 -11.01
N GLU A 88 -2.84 8.00 -12.00
CA GLU A 88 -4.02 7.13 -11.87
C GLU A 88 -3.78 6.05 -10.82
N LYS A 89 -2.64 5.36 -10.88
CA LYS A 89 -2.27 4.35 -9.87
C LYS A 89 -2.08 4.93 -8.46
N PHE A 90 -1.67 6.19 -8.34
CA PHE A 90 -1.59 6.86 -7.04
C PHE A 90 -2.97 7.13 -6.43
N ASP A 91 -3.98 7.44 -7.24
CA ASP A 91 -5.37 7.54 -6.76
C ASP A 91 -5.94 6.16 -6.40
N GLU A 92 -5.65 5.12 -7.19
CA GLU A 92 -6.03 3.74 -6.83
C GLU A 92 -5.40 3.31 -5.49
N ALA A 93 -4.13 3.66 -5.26
CA ALA A 93 -3.46 3.45 -3.98
C ALA A 93 -4.13 4.26 -2.84
N ALA A 94 -4.54 5.50 -3.11
CA ALA A 94 -5.24 6.35 -2.13
C ALA A 94 -6.60 5.77 -1.73
N GLU A 95 -7.31 5.14 -2.66
CA GLU A 95 -8.59 4.44 -2.40
C GLU A 95 -8.40 3.15 -1.59
N HIS A 96 -7.20 2.56 -1.62
CA HIS A 96 -6.86 1.35 -0.85
C HIS A 96 -6.36 1.63 0.56
N ALA A 97 -5.88 2.84 0.86
CA ALA A 97 -5.41 3.19 2.20
C ALA A 97 -6.58 3.26 3.20
N ASP A 98 -6.41 2.66 4.38
CA ASP A 98 -7.38 2.76 5.49
C ASP A 98 -7.09 3.98 6.36
N ASP A 99 -5.82 4.45 6.37
CA ASP A 99 -5.43 5.70 7.02
C ASP A 99 -5.79 6.93 6.17
N ASP A 100 -6.64 7.80 6.73
CA ASP A 100 -7.12 9.04 6.09
C ASP A 100 -5.96 10.00 5.73
N GLU A 101 -4.87 10.00 6.50
CA GLU A 101 -3.72 10.86 6.24
C GLU A 101 -2.91 10.33 5.05
N LEU A 102 -2.65 9.02 4.99
CA LEU A 102 -2.02 8.35 3.86
C LEU A 102 -2.85 8.50 2.59
N SER A 103 -4.16 8.25 2.64
CA SER A 103 -5.08 8.45 1.52
C SER A 103 -5.02 9.89 0.99
N ARG A 104 -5.06 10.88 1.88
CA ARG A 104 -4.95 12.30 1.52
C ARG A 104 -3.61 12.65 0.87
N ILE A 105 -2.51 12.10 1.37
CA ILE A 105 -1.16 12.35 0.83
C ILE A 105 -1.02 11.71 -0.57
N LEU A 106 -1.47 10.47 -0.73
CA LEU A 106 -1.43 9.75 -2.01
C LEU A 106 -2.27 10.46 -3.08
N SER A 107 -3.51 10.87 -2.76
CA SER A 107 -4.36 11.62 -3.69
C SER A 107 -3.78 13.01 -4.01
N GLY A 108 -3.20 13.69 -3.01
CA GLY A 108 -2.47 14.95 -3.24
C GLY A 108 -1.28 14.78 -4.20
N SER A 109 -0.61 13.63 -4.15
CA SER A 109 0.46 13.27 -5.08
C SER A 109 -0.07 13.00 -6.48
N ALA A 110 -1.18 12.26 -6.62
CA ALA A 110 -1.84 12.03 -7.90
C ALA A 110 -2.14 13.37 -8.60
N ASP A 111 -2.68 14.34 -7.88
CA ASP A 111 -2.97 15.68 -8.41
C ASP A 111 -1.70 16.44 -8.85
N ALA A 112 -0.63 16.35 -8.07
CA ALA A 112 0.66 16.97 -8.42
C ALA A 112 1.25 16.36 -9.70
N TYR A 113 1.18 15.03 -9.85
CA TYR A 113 1.68 14.33 -11.04
C TYR A 113 0.79 14.57 -12.26
N ARG A 114 -0.53 14.65 -12.14
CA ARG A 114 -1.42 15.10 -13.24
C ARG A 114 -1.10 16.52 -13.71
N ALA A 115 -0.85 17.43 -12.77
CA ALA A 115 -0.43 18.79 -13.11
C ALA A 115 0.90 18.78 -13.88
N TRP A 116 1.82 17.89 -13.51
CA TRP A 116 3.08 17.70 -14.21
C TRP A 116 2.88 17.10 -15.62
N ALA A 117 2.08 16.05 -15.78
CA ALA A 117 1.76 15.47 -17.07
C ALA A 117 1.12 16.50 -18.02
N ASN A 118 0.16 17.28 -17.53
CA ASN A 118 -0.45 18.38 -18.28
C ASN A 118 0.58 19.42 -18.71
N ALA A 119 1.51 19.78 -17.83
CA ALA A 119 2.61 20.68 -18.15
C ALA A 119 3.54 20.11 -19.22
N MET A 120 3.92 18.83 -19.15
CA MET A 120 4.74 18.16 -20.16
C MET A 120 4.05 18.11 -21.53
N ARG A 121 2.75 17.79 -21.55
CA ARG A 121 1.94 17.76 -22.79
C ARG A 121 1.75 19.14 -23.41
N SER A 122 1.71 20.20 -22.60
CA SER A 122 1.64 21.58 -23.11
C SER A 122 2.93 22.08 -23.77
N GLY A 123 4.06 21.39 -23.57
CA GLY A 123 5.37 21.81 -24.05
C GLY A 123 5.90 23.10 -23.39
N GLU A 124 5.23 23.60 -22.35
CA GLU A 124 5.57 24.85 -21.70
C GLU A 124 6.68 24.66 -20.66
N TYR A 125 7.95 24.78 -21.05
CA TYR A 125 9.06 24.82 -20.09
C TYR A 125 9.18 26.21 -19.46
N SER A 126 8.24 26.58 -18.57
CA SER A 126 8.25 27.84 -17.83
C SER A 126 8.63 27.66 -16.36
N LYS A 127 8.93 28.76 -15.64
CA LYS A 127 9.13 28.74 -14.18
C LYS A 127 7.95 28.10 -13.43
N ARG A 128 6.75 28.10 -14.01
CA ARG A 128 5.56 27.46 -13.44
C ARG A 128 5.70 25.94 -13.46
N VAL A 129 6.13 25.37 -14.56
CA VAL A 129 6.36 23.91 -14.70
C VAL A 129 7.48 23.42 -13.79
N ASN A 130 8.55 24.22 -13.63
CA ASN A 130 9.60 23.88 -12.67
C ASN A 130 9.07 23.78 -11.22
N ARG A 131 8.11 24.62 -10.83
CA ARG A 131 7.47 24.52 -9.50
C ARG A 131 6.59 23.28 -9.36
N ILE A 132 5.90 22.88 -10.42
CA ILE A 132 5.08 21.67 -10.43
C ILE A 132 5.95 20.42 -10.26
N ILE A 133 7.09 20.36 -10.97
CA ILE A 133 8.06 19.27 -10.84
C ILE A 133 8.65 19.21 -9.43
N ILE A 134 9.00 20.35 -8.83
CA ILE A 134 9.49 20.40 -7.45
C ILE A 134 8.41 19.88 -6.49
N ALA A 135 7.16 20.33 -6.62
CA ALA A 135 6.07 19.88 -5.76
C ALA A 135 5.81 18.36 -5.88
N ALA A 136 5.87 17.80 -7.09
CA ALA A 136 5.74 16.36 -7.31
C ALA A 136 6.89 15.58 -6.64
N ASN A 137 8.12 16.06 -6.74
CA ASN A 137 9.28 15.43 -6.09
C ASN A 137 9.26 15.56 -4.55
N ASP A 138 8.81 16.69 -4.02
CA ASP A 138 8.63 16.88 -2.58
C ASP A 138 7.57 15.90 -2.04
N SER A 139 6.43 15.78 -2.75
CA SER A 139 5.37 14.79 -2.46
C SER A 139 5.90 13.35 -2.47
N ARG A 140 6.70 13.00 -3.49
CA ARG A 140 7.37 11.70 -3.57
C ARG A 140 8.24 11.43 -2.34
N SER A 141 9.02 12.41 -1.89
CA SER A 141 9.87 12.26 -0.71
C SER A 141 9.06 12.07 0.57
N GLU A 142 7.92 12.74 0.70
CA GLU A 142 6.99 12.60 1.82
C GLU A 142 6.41 11.18 1.86
N ILE A 143 5.94 10.66 0.72
CA ILE A 143 5.38 9.30 0.63
C ILE A 143 6.45 8.24 0.92
N ILE A 144 7.68 8.40 0.42
CA ILE A 144 8.79 7.48 0.75
C ILE A 144 9.01 7.41 2.26
N SER A 145 8.91 8.54 2.96
CA SER A 145 9.11 8.57 4.42
C SER A 145 8.04 7.81 5.20
N ILE A 146 6.82 7.74 4.65
CA ILE A 146 5.67 7.05 5.24
C ILE A 146 5.64 5.57 4.84
N CYS A 147 5.89 5.27 3.57
CA CYS A 147 5.79 3.92 3.02
C CYS A 147 7.01 3.04 3.30
N ASN A 148 8.23 3.58 3.35
CA ASN A 148 9.43 2.78 3.64
C ASN A 148 9.33 1.95 4.93
N PRO A 149 8.90 2.49 6.09
CA PRO A 149 8.77 1.67 7.30
C PRO A 149 7.69 0.59 7.18
N LEU A 150 6.60 0.84 6.42
CA LEU A 150 5.53 -0.14 6.19
C LEU A 150 6.01 -1.29 5.30
N LEU A 151 6.83 -0.98 4.29
CA LEU A 151 7.40 -1.97 3.37
C LEU A 151 8.58 -2.75 3.97
N ALA A 152 9.36 -2.13 4.86
CA ALA A 152 10.53 -2.76 5.49
C ALA A 152 10.19 -3.77 6.60
N GLY A 153 8.94 -3.82 7.07
CA GLY A 153 8.49 -4.73 8.13
C GLY A 153 8.53 -6.23 7.77
N GLU A 154 8.97 -6.59 6.56
CA GLU A 154 9.00 -7.97 6.06
C GLU A 154 10.35 -8.70 6.25
N GLU A 155 11.44 -8.02 6.64
CA GLU A 155 12.78 -8.63 6.66
C GLU A 155 13.15 -9.36 7.99
N GLU A 156 12.27 -9.41 9.00
CA GLU A 156 12.55 -10.02 10.31
C GLU A 156 11.58 -11.13 10.78
N ARG A 157 10.95 -11.90 9.88
CA ARG A 157 10.20 -13.13 10.28
C ARG A 157 10.63 -14.40 9.58
#